data_AF-A0A2C5Z7Q8-F1
#
_entry.id   AF-A0A2C5Z7Q8-F1
#
_cell.length_a   1.000
_cell.length_b   1.000
_cell.length_c   1.000
_cell.angle_alpha   90.00
_cell.angle_beta   90.00
_cell.angle_gamma   90.00
#
_symmetry.space_group_name_H-M   'P 1'
#
loop_
_entity.id
_entity.type
_entity.pdbx_description
1 polymer ?
#
loop_
_entity_poly.entity_id
_entity_poly.type
_entity_poly.pdbx_seq_one_letter_code
_entity_poly.pdbx_strand_id
1 'polypeptide(L)'
;MLRHDDHRIDPKRRHVVDHRKRQFATPQYKDAEYPHRLNLYSDAPTADITLEQFEQWAIDRLRVLAELEACSYRNKTAAETAAHMKPVLDKFLPLETNSSGSSRLAAQRQKDHYSHFILRLAFASTEDLRRRFGRFETMLR
;
A
#
# COMPACT_ATOMS: atom_id res chain seq x y z
N MET A 1 20.78 -1.61 -48.65
CA MET A 1 20.20 -0.79 -47.55
C MET A 1 18.81 -1.35 -47.24
N LEU A 2 18.69 -2.20 -46.20
CA LEU A 2 17.38 -2.72 -45.77
C LEU A 2 16.70 -1.65 -44.92
N ARG A 3 15.62 -1.06 -45.45
CA ARG A 3 14.71 -0.21 -44.67
C ARG A 3 14.07 -1.07 -43.57
N HIS A 4 14.37 -0.76 -42.31
CA HIS A 4 13.61 -1.28 -41.19
C HIS A 4 12.26 -0.54 -41.16
N ASP A 5 11.17 -1.28 -41.37
CA ASP A 5 9.81 -0.78 -41.17
C ASP A 5 9.54 -0.65 -39.66
N ASP A 6 9.74 0.55 -39.12
CA ASP A 6 9.48 0.91 -37.71
C ASP A 6 7.99 0.83 -37.30
N HIS A 7 7.09 0.46 -38.22
CA HIS A 7 5.64 0.36 -37.98
C HIS A 7 5.14 -1.05 -37.63
N ARG A 8 6.01 -2.05 -37.45
CA ARG A 8 5.58 -3.40 -37.06
C ARG A 8 5.22 -3.45 -35.57
N ILE A 9 3.91 -3.32 -35.29
CA ILE A 9 3.35 -3.59 -33.95
C ILE A 9 3.69 -5.03 -33.58
N ASP A 10 4.44 -5.17 -32.49
CA ASP A 10 4.87 -6.43 -31.89
C ASP A 10 3.68 -7.42 -31.83
N PRO A 11 3.78 -8.63 -32.40
CA PRO A 11 2.67 -9.58 -32.46
C PRO A 11 2.06 -9.88 -31.08
N LYS A 12 2.84 -9.75 -30.00
CA LYS A 12 2.34 -9.90 -28.61
C LYS A 12 1.42 -8.75 -28.16
N ARG A 13 1.56 -7.56 -28.75
CA ARG A 13 0.74 -6.37 -28.45
C ARG A 13 -0.54 -6.28 -29.30
N ARG A 14 -0.67 -7.08 -30.37
CA ARG A 14 -1.83 -7.04 -31.27
C ARG A 14 -3.16 -7.42 -30.60
N HIS A 15 -3.14 -8.30 -29.60
CA HIS A 15 -4.34 -8.70 -28.86
C HIS A 15 -4.91 -7.59 -27.96
N VAL A 16 -4.12 -6.54 -27.67
CA VAL A 16 -4.52 -5.40 -26.84
C VAL A 16 -5.19 -4.30 -27.67
N VAL A 17 -5.02 -4.31 -29.00
CA VAL A 17 -5.55 -3.28 -29.92
C VAL A 17 -7.00 -3.57 -30.33
N ASP A 18 -7.42 -4.83 -30.39
CA ASP A 18 -8.78 -5.23 -30.78
C ASP A 18 -9.76 -5.16 -29.59
N HIS A 19 -10.59 -4.12 -29.58
CA HIS A 19 -11.52 -3.83 -28.47
C HIS A 19 -12.50 -4.99 -28.17
N ARG A 20 -12.82 -5.85 -29.15
CA ARG A 20 -13.70 -7.02 -28.96
C ARG A 20 -13.04 -8.16 -28.20
N LYS A 21 -11.71 -8.29 -28.29
CA LYS A 21 -10.93 -9.34 -27.62
C LYS A 21 -10.39 -8.91 -26.26
N ARG A 22 -10.48 -7.62 -25.94
CA ARG A 22 -10.01 -7.02 -24.69
C ARG A 22 -10.75 -7.53 -23.45
N GLN A 23 -12.02 -7.91 -23.58
CA GLN A 23 -12.85 -8.42 -22.48
C GLN A 23 -12.43 -9.81 -21.98
N PHE A 24 -11.82 -10.62 -22.86
CA PHE A 24 -11.34 -11.97 -22.54
C PHE A 24 -9.82 -12.01 -22.33
N ALA A 25 -9.14 -10.86 -22.40
CA ALA A 25 -7.71 -10.80 -22.18
C ALA A 25 -7.41 -10.99 -20.69
N THR A 26 -6.44 -11.85 -20.36
CA THR A 26 -5.92 -11.96 -19.00
C THR A 26 -5.37 -10.59 -18.58
N PRO A 27 -5.85 -10.00 -17.47
CA PRO A 27 -5.37 -8.72 -17.03
C PRO A 27 -3.88 -8.84 -16.70
N GLN A 28 -3.06 -8.02 -17.36
CA GLN A 28 -1.65 -7.89 -17.03
C GLN A 28 -1.52 -6.82 -15.96
N TYR A 29 -1.30 -7.26 -14.72
CA TYR A 29 -1.00 -6.36 -13.62
C TYR A 29 0.50 -6.09 -13.58
N LYS A 30 0.87 -4.86 -13.22
CA LYS A 30 2.27 -4.53 -12.92
C LYS A 30 2.55 -5.00 -11.50
N ASP A 31 3.56 -5.84 -11.33
CA ASP A 31 4.00 -6.23 -9.99
C ASP A 31 4.43 -5.00 -9.19
N ALA A 32 3.96 -4.92 -7.95
CA ALA A 32 4.29 -3.82 -7.07
C ALA A 32 5.70 -4.01 -6.51
N GLU A 33 6.62 -3.13 -6.89
CA GLU A 33 7.97 -3.07 -6.32
C GLU A 33 8.01 -2.10 -5.14
N TYR A 34 8.75 -2.45 -4.09
CA TYR A 34 8.88 -1.64 -2.88
C TYR A 34 10.32 -1.18 -2.63
N PRO A 35 10.90 -0.29 -3.46
CA PRO A 35 12.28 0.16 -3.31
C PRO A 35 12.49 1.06 -2.08
N HIS A 36 11.44 1.75 -1.63
CA HIS A 36 11.51 2.74 -0.56
C HIS A 36 10.52 2.46 0.56
N ARG A 37 10.81 3.01 1.75
CA ARG A 37 9.95 2.91 2.93
C ARG A 37 8.67 3.74 2.81
N LEU A 38 8.76 4.91 2.18
CA LEU A 38 7.64 5.82 1.97
C LEU A 38 6.91 5.42 0.68
N ASN A 39 5.58 5.23 0.76
CA ASN A 39 4.75 4.84 -0.39
C ASN A 39 3.49 5.72 -0.51
N LEU A 40 3.32 6.53 -1.54
CA LEU A 40 2.15 7.42 -1.65
C LEU A 40 0.79 6.72 -1.89
N TYR A 41 0.74 5.39 -1.99
CA TYR A 41 -0.48 4.60 -2.18
C TYR A 41 -1.28 5.01 -3.43
N SER A 42 -0.57 5.33 -4.53
CA SER A 42 -1.17 5.73 -5.81
C SER A 42 -1.90 4.58 -6.49
N ASP A 43 -1.30 3.39 -6.47
CA ASP A 43 -1.74 2.23 -7.22
C ASP A 43 -2.17 1.12 -6.26
N ALA A 44 -3.32 0.51 -6.51
CA ALA A 44 -3.82 -0.57 -5.67
C ALA A 44 -2.93 -1.83 -5.80
N PRO A 45 -2.72 -2.58 -4.70
CA PRO A 45 -2.03 -3.85 -4.77
C PRO A 45 -2.80 -4.89 -5.59
N THR A 46 -2.09 -5.68 -6.39
CA THR A 46 -2.68 -6.65 -7.33
C THR A 46 -2.30 -8.11 -7.07
N ALA A 47 -1.44 -8.37 -6.08
CA ALA A 47 -1.06 -9.74 -5.76
C ALA A 47 -2.04 -10.36 -4.75
N ASP A 48 -2.19 -11.67 -4.83
CA ASP A 48 -3.06 -12.41 -3.92
C ASP A 48 -2.41 -12.54 -2.53
N ILE A 49 -3.25 -12.47 -1.49
CA ILE A 49 -2.87 -12.67 -0.09
C ILE A 49 -3.85 -13.64 0.57
N THR A 50 -3.43 -14.29 1.66
CA THR A 50 -4.34 -15.17 2.40
C THR A 50 -5.37 -14.36 3.20
N LEU A 51 -6.47 -14.99 3.58
CA LEU A 51 -7.49 -14.34 4.41
C LEU A 51 -6.92 -13.91 5.77
N GLU A 52 -6.08 -14.75 6.38
CA GLU A 52 -5.45 -14.46 7.66
C GLU A 52 -4.50 -13.25 7.55
N GLN A 53 -3.77 -13.14 6.43
CA GLN A 53 -2.94 -11.96 6.17
C GLN A 53 -3.81 -10.70 6.02
N PHE A 54 -4.90 -10.79 5.27
CA PHE A 54 -5.84 -9.68 5.08
C PHE A 54 -6.37 -9.16 6.42
N GLU A 55 -6.87 -10.06 7.27
CA GLU A 55 -7.41 -9.70 8.59
C GLU A 55 -6.33 -9.16 9.53
N GLN A 56 -5.20 -9.85 9.64
CA GLN A 56 -4.13 -9.47 10.56
C GLN A 56 -3.52 -8.11 10.19
N TRP A 57 -3.31 -7.86 8.89
CA TRP A 57 -2.73 -6.59 8.42
C TRP A 57 -3.68 -5.42 8.64
N ALA A 58 -5.00 -5.64 8.49
CA ALA A 58 -6.01 -4.64 8.82
C ALA A 58 -6.00 -4.32 10.32
N ILE A 59 -6.02 -5.35 11.18
CA ILE A 59 -6.02 -5.21 12.64
C ILE A 59 -4.77 -4.48 13.11
N ASP A 60 -3.60 -4.83 12.59
CA ASP A 60 -2.33 -4.22 12.98
C ASP A 60 -2.29 -2.72 12.68
N ARG A 61 -2.72 -2.31 11.48
CA ARG A 61 -2.80 -0.89 11.13
C ARG A 61 -3.88 -0.16 11.91
N LEU A 62 -5.03 -0.80 12.15
CA LEU A 62 -6.10 -0.21 12.96
C LEU A 62 -5.63 0.10 14.38
N ARG A 63 -4.83 -0.79 14.99
CA ARG A 63 -4.21 -0.56 16.30
C ARG A 63 -3.28 0.64 16.29
N VAL A 64 -2.43 0.77 15.26
CA VAL A 64 -1.54 1.94 15.11
C VAL A 64 -2.35 3.23 15.02
N LEU A 65 -3.38 3.28 14.18
CA LEU A 65 -4.21 4.48 14.00
C LEU A 65 -5.00 4.82 15.28
N ALA A 66 -5.50 3.82 16.00
CA ALA A 66 -6.21 4.02 17.27
C ALA A 66 -5.29 4.60 18.36
N GLU A 67 -4.05 4.15 18.45
CA GLU A 67 -3.08 4.68 19.41
C GLU A 67 -2.61 6.10 19.04
N LEU A 68 -2.45 6.38 17.75
CA LEU A 68 -2.20 7.74 17.25
C LEU A 68 -3.34 8.69 17.62
N GLU A 69 -4.58 8.23 17.47
CA GLU A 69 -5.76 8.99 17.87
C GLU A 69 -5.81 9.23 19.38
N ALA A 70 -5.51 8.21 20.19
CA ALA A 70 -5.43 8.35 21.64
C ALA A 70 -4.36 9.37 22.06
N CYS A 71 -3.24 9.44 21.34
CA CYS A 71 -2.22 10.47 21.56
C CYS A 71 -2.73 11.87 21.21
N SER A 72 -3.45 12.01 20.09
CA SER A 72 -4.06 13.29 19.70
C SER A 72 -5.11 13.75 20.70
N TYR A 73 -5.92 12.84 21.27
CA TYR A 73 -6.93 13.19 22.26
C TYR A 73 -6.32 13.65 23.59
N ARG A 74 -5.15 13.11 23.95
CA ARG A 74 -4.41 13.49 25.15
C ARG A 74 -3.57 14.75 24.98
N ASN A 75 -3.66 15.43 23.83
CA ASN A 75 -2.89 16.64 23.49
C ASN A 75 -1.36 16.47 23.70
N LYS A 76 -0.84 15.26 23.43
CA LYS A 76 0.60 15.01 23.47
C LYS A 76 1.32 15.85 22.42
N THR A 77 2.53 16.31 22.74
CA THR A 77 3.40 16.95 21.76
C THR A 77 3.85 15.95 20.68
N ALA A 78 4.37 16.46 19.56
CA ALA A 78 4.89 15.61 18.48
C ALA A 78 6.02 14.68 18.97
N ALA A 79 6.89 15.16 19.86
CA ALA A 79 7.99 14.37 20.41
C ALA A 79 7.51 13.24 21.33
N GLU A 80 6.54 13.52 22.20
CA GLU A 80 5.94 12.51 23.08
C GLU A 80 5.14 11.47 22.29
N THR A 81 4.44 11.92 21.24
CA THR A 81 3.72 11.03 20.33
C THR A 81 4.70 10.11 19.61
N ALA A 82 5.79 10.64 19.05
CA ALA A 82 6.82 9.82 18.40
C ALA A 82 7.46 8.80 19.35
N ALA A 83 7.77 9.20 20.59
CA ALA A 83 8.32 8.30 21.60
C ALA A 83 7.34 7.19 21.99
N HIS A 84 6.05 7.52 22.13
CA HIS A 84 5.01 6.54 22.45
C HIS A 84 4.68 5.61 21.28
N MET A 85 4.72 6.12 20.06
CA MET A 85 4.39 5.36 18.84
C MET A 85 5.50 4.44 18.40
N LYS A 86 6.77 4.76 18.68
CA LYS A 86 7.91 3.90 18.33
C LYS A 86 7.71 2.42 18.69
N PRO A 87 7.42 2.03 19.95
CA PRO A 87 7.20 0.61 20.28
C PRO A 87 5.95 0.00 19.64
N VAL A 88 4.92 0.81 19.34
CA VAL A 88 3.69 0.35 18.67
C VAL A 88 3.95 0.06 17.20
N LEU A 89 4.69 0.94 16.52
CA LEU A 89 5.11 0.76 15.14
C LEU A 89 6.06 -0.43 15.01
N ASP A 90 7.07 -0.54 15.87
CA ASP A 90 8.02 -1.66 15.85
C ASP A 90 7.31 -3.02 16.02
N LYS A 91 6.21 -3.05 16.77
CA LYS A 91 5.40 -4.26 17.00
C LYS A 91 4.45 -4.59 15.85
N PHE A 92 3.67 -3.61 15.38
CA PHE A 92 2.55 -3.87 14.48
C PHE A 92 2.85 -3.53 13.02
N LEU A 93 3.68 -2.53 12.76
CA LEU A 93 3.99 -2.06 11.41
C LEU A 93 5.48 -1.66 11.28
N PRO A 94 6.43 -2.60 11.48
CA PRO A 94 7.84 -2.28 11.43
C PRO A 94 8.22 -1.87 10.01
N LEU A 95 8.91 -0.73 9.89
CA LEU A 95 9.37 -0.16 8.63
C LEU A 95 10.86 0.19 8.74
N GLU A 96 11.69 -0.84 8.61
CA GLU A 96 13.14 -0.72 8.75
C GLU A 96 13.77 0.06 7.57
N THR A 97 14.91 0.70 7.85
CA THR A 97 15.70 1.44 6.86
C THR A 97 16.25 0.48 5.80
N ASN A 98 16.62 1.01 4.62
CA ASN A 98 17.32 0.27 3.58
C ASN A 98 18.69 -0.23 4.05
N SER A 99 18.71 -1.34 4.79
CA SER A 99 19.86 -2.23 4.89
C SER A 99 19.80 -3.22 3.74
N SER A 100 20.96 -3.57 3.19
CA SER A 100 21.11 -4.23 1.89
C SER A 100 20.17 -5.43 1.68
N GLY A 101 19.19 -5.28 0.77
CA GLY A 101 18.56 -6.38 0.01
C GLY A 101 17.78 -7.46 0.77
N SER A 102 17.30 -7.24 2.01
CA SER A 102 16.57 -8.31 2.70
C SER A 102 15.11 -8.45 2.22
N SER A 103 14.67 -9.69 2.00
CA SER A 103 13.26 -10.03 1.69
C SER A 103 12.29 -9.54 2.77
N ARG A 104 12.78 -9.38 4.01
CA ARG A 104 12.06 -8.83 5.15
C ARG A 104 11.58 -7.40 4.91
N LEU A 105 12.39 -6.55 4.28
CA LEU A 105 12.02 -5.16 3.97
C LEU A 105 10.88 -5.10 2.95
N ALA A 106 10.91 -5.97 1.94
CA ALA A 106 9.85 -6.06 0.95
C ALA A 106 8.53 -6.50 1.60
N ALA A 107 8.57 -7.50 2.48
CA ALA A 107 7.38 -7.96 3.22
C ALA A 107 6.81 -6.88 4.15
N GLN A 108 7.67 -6.11 4.85
CA GLN A 108 7.25 -4.98 5.68
C GLN A 108 6.51 -3.90 4.88
N ARG A 109 7.05 -3.54 3.70
CA ARG A 109 6.45 -2.53 2.82
C ARG A 109 5.20 -3.04 2.13
N GLN A 110 5.16 -4.32 1.78
CA GLN A 110 3.96 -4.98 1.29
C GLN A 110 2.86 -4.92 2.36
N LYS A 111 3.16 -5.26 3.61
CA LYS A 111 2.21 -5.15 4.72
C LYS A 111 1.69 -3.72 4.88
N ASP A 112 2.56 -2.70 4.86
CA ASP A 112 2.15 -1.29 4.90
C ASP A 112 1.23 -0.92 3.73
N HIS A 113 1.60 -1.33 2.52
CA HIS A 113 0.83 -1.04 1.31
C HIS A 113 -0.58 -1.64 1.38
N TYR A 114 -0.68 -2.95 1.63
CA TYR A 114 -1.96 -3.64 1.64
C TYR A 114 -2.84 -3.17 2.81
N SER A 115 -2.28 -3.05 4.02
CA SER A 115 -3.05 -2.63 5.19
C SER A 115 -3.73 -1.27 4.98
N HIS A 116 -3.07 -0.32 4.29
CA HIS A 116 -3.69 0.96 3.92
C HIS A 116 -4.93 0.76 3.03
N PHE A 117 -4.81 0.00 1.95
CA PHE A 117 -5.91 -0.25 1.03
C PHE A 117 -7.04 -1.07 1.65
N ILE A 118 -6.72 -2.02 2.54
CA ILE A 118 -7.73 -2.79 3.27
C ILE A 118 -8.57 -1.86 4.16
N LEU A 119 -7.92 -0.94 4.91
CA LEU A 119 -8.66 0.02 5.74
C LEU A 119 -9.47 1.02 4.93
N ARG A 120 -9.06 1.37 3.70
CA ARG A 120 -9.90 2.19 2.80
C ARG A 120 -11.24 1.52 2.52
N LEU A 121 -11.31 0.19 2.42
CA LEU A 121 -12.58 -0.52 2.23
C LEU A 121 -13.49 -0.36 3.45
N ALA A 122 -12.93 -0.44 4.66
CA ALA A 122 -13.68 -0.34 5.91
C ALA A 122 -14.18 1.09 6.20
N PHE A 123 -13.36 2.11 5.90
CA PHE A 123 -13.64 3.50 6.26
C PHE A 123 -14.25 4.35 5.13
N ALA A 124 -14.55 3.78 3.97
CA ALA A 124 -15.12 4.52 2.83
C ALA A 124 -16.62 4.86 2.96
N SER A 125 -17.34 4.28 3.92
CA SER A 125 -18.81 4.31 3.98
C SER A 125 -19.40 5.69 4.27
N THR A 126 -18.81 6.45 5.19
CA THR A 126 -19.29 7.79 5.57
C THR A 126 -18.20 8.85 5.39
N GLU A 127 -18.59 10.12 5.29
CA GLU A 127 -17.64 11.22 5.21
C GLU A 127 -16.79 11.36 6.48
N ASP A 128 -17.40 11.21 7.65
CA ASP A 128 -16.69 11.32 8.93
C ASP A 128 -15.59 10.26 9.07
N LEU A 129 -15.90 9.01 8.69
CA LEU A 129 -14.92 7.93 8.70
C LEU A 129 -13.77 8.19 7.72
N ARG A 130 -14.06 8.67 6.52
CA ARG A 130 -13.04 9.05 5.52
C ARG A 130 -12.14 10.18 6.02
N ARG A 131 -12.72 11.22 6.61
CA ARG A 131 -11.98 12.38 7.16
C ARG A 131 -11.09 11.95 8.33
N ARG A 132 -11.61 11.15 9.25
CA ARG A 132 -10.87 10.63 10.41
C ARG A 132 -9.72 9.73 9.97
N PHE A 133 -9.96 8.80 9.05
CA PHE A 133 -8.93 7.93 8.48
C PHE A 133 -7.83 8.75 7.80
N GLY A 134 -8.17 9.65 6.88
CA GLY A 134 -7.19 10.47 6.16
C GLY A 134 -6.33 11.34 7.07
N ARG A 135 -6.91 11.90 8.15
CA ARG A 135 -6.18 12.68 9.16
C ARG A 135 -5.09 11.85 9.85
N PHE A 136 -5.44 10.68 10.38
CA PHE A 136 -4.47 9.86 11.12
C PHE A 136 -3.47 9.15 10.22
N GLU A 137 -3.86 8.78 9.00
CA GLU A 137 -2.94 8.30 7.97
C GLU A 137 -1.88 9.34 7.60
N THR A 138 -2.28 10.61 7.49
CA THR A 138 -1.35 11.71 7.21
C THR A 138 -0.41 11.95 8.39
N MET A 139 -0.90 11.82 9.62
CA MET A 139 -0.08 12.00 10.83
C MET A 139 0.93 10.85 11.06
N LEU A 140 0.62 9.64 10.56
CA LEU A 140 1.51 8.49 10.61
C LEU A 140 2.74 8.63 9.70
N ARG A 141 2.67 9.50 8.68
CA ARG A 141 3.61 9.58 7.55
C ARG A 141 4.70 10.64 7.72
#